data_AF-A0A2B2BUZ3-F1
#
_entry.id   AF-A0A2B2BUZ3-F1
#
_cell.length_a   1.000
_cell.length_b   1.000
_cell.length_c   1.000
_cell.angle_alpha   90.00
_cell.angle_beta   90.00
_cell.angle_gamma   90.00
#
_symmetry.space_group_name_H-M   'P 1'
#
loop_
_entity.id
_entity.type
_entity.pdbx_description
1 polymer ?
#
loop_
_entity_poly.entity_id
_entity_poly.type
_entity_poly.pdbx_seq_one_letter_code
_entity_poly.pdbx_strand_id
1 'polypeptide(L)' 'MDPEEDIPEIGPGCANVLEEGQTFAYELSLIVPGIGGVRTEDQVVVRKNGLEPLHTFNRFLYVE' A
#
# COMPACT_ATOMS: atom_id res chain seq x y z
N MET A 1 8.34 -0.31 -9.50
CA MET A 1 7.62 0.88 -9.00
C MET A 1 7.68 1.93 -10.07
N ASP A 2 6.63 2.73 -10.18
CA ASP A 2 6.51 3.77 -11.20
C ASP A 2 7.68 4.77 -11.05
N PRO A 3 8.47 5.08 -12.10
CA PRO A 3 9.49 6.12 -12.03
C PRO A 3 8.95 7.50 -11.63
N GLU A 4 7.62 7.70 -11.65
CA GLU A 4 6.94 8.93 -11.22
C GLU A 4 6.54 8.94 -9.72
N GLU A 5 6.69 7.84 -8.97
CA GLU A 5 6.36 7.83 -7.54
C GLU A 5 7.41 8.59 -6.69
N ASP A 6 6.95 9.64 -6.01
CA ASP A 6 7.72 10.35 -4.98
C ASP A 6 8.08 9.41 -3.82
N ILE A 7 9.09 9.79 -3.03
CA ILE A 7 9.40 9.11 -1.76
C ILE A 7 8.19 9.20 -0.79
N PRO A 8 7.88 8.13 -0.02
CA PRO A 8 8.71 6.95 0.22
C PRO A 8 8.47 5.80 -0.76
N GLU A 9 9.55 5.18 -1.22
CA GLU A 9 9.48 3.91 -1.93
C GLU A 9 9.22 2.75 -0.95
N ILE A 10 8.21 1.92 -1.22
CA ILE A 10 7.91 0.71 -0.45
C ILE A 10 8.29 -0.53 -1.26
N GLY A 11 9.53 -0.98 -1.08
CA GLY A 11 10.06 -2.12 -1.82
C GLY A 11 11.22 -2.80 -1.11
N PRO A 12 11.57 -4.04 -1.52
CA PRO A 12 12.61 -4.84 -0.87
C PRO A 12 14.02 -4.23 -0.96
N GLY A 13 14.24 -3.30 -1.89
CA GLY A 13 15.51 -2.58 -2.04
C GLY A 13 15.59 -1.26 -1.27
N CYS A 14 14.48 -0.80 -0.66
CA CYS A 14 14.44 0.48 0.02
C CYS A 14 15.03 0.40 1.42
N ALA A 15 16.00 1.27 1.71
CA ALA A 15 16.60 1.42 3.03
C ALA A 15 16.16 2.71 3.74
N ASN A 16 15.28 3.50 3.12
CA ASN A 16 14.81 4.75 3.71
C ASN A 16 13.96 4.45 4.95
N VAL A 17 14.12 5.30 5.97
CA VAL A 17 13.29 5.24 7.17
C VAL A 17 12.04 6.06 6.92
N LEU A 18 10.87 5.51 7.29
CA LEU A 18 9.61 6.24 7.21
C LEU A 18 9.62 7.42 8.21
N GLU A 19 9.18 8.57 7.74
CA GLU A 19 9.07 9.81 8.53
C GLU A 19 7.60 10.11 8.84
N GLU A 20 7.34 10.64 10.05
CA GLU A 20 5.99 11.02 10.45
C GLU A 20 5.40 12.09 9.49
N GLY A 21 4.17 11.86 9.05
CA GLY A 21 3.47 12.71 8.08
C GLY A 21 3.59 12.26 6.63
N GLN A 22 4.51 11.34 6.30
CA GLN A 22 4.55 10.73 4.98
C GLN A 22 3.27 9.93 4.71
N THR A 23 2.87 9.89 3.43
CA THR A 23 1.75 9.08 2.95
C THR A 23 2.23 8.15 1.85
N PHE A 24 1.66 6.95 1.79
CA PHE A 24 1.94 6.00 0.72
C PHE A 24 0.79 4.99 0.56
N ALA A 25 0.81 4.28 -0.57
CA ALA A 25 -0.05 3.14 -0.82
C ALA A 25 0.51 1.89 -0.12
N TYR A 26 -0.22 1.38 0.87
CA TYR A 26 0.03 0.07 1.45
C TYR A 26 -0.76 -0.98 0.65
N GLU A 27 -0.09 -1.62 -0.31
CA GLU A 27 -0.72 -2.57 -1.21
C GLU A 27 -0.03 -3.93 -1.25
N LEU A 28 -0.85 -4.97 -1.45
CA LEU A 28 -0.38 -6.34 -1.62
C LEU A 28 -1.16 -6.97 -2.78
N SER A 29 -0.41 -7.58 -3.70
CA SER A 29 -0.96 -8.22 -4.90
C SER A 29 -0.58 -9.69 -4.96
N LEU A 30 -1.55 -10.53 -5.32
CA LEU A 30 -1.33 -11.90 -5.76
C LEU A 30 -1.80 -12.02 -7.21
N ILE A 31 -0.88 -12.38 -8.10
CA ILE A 31 -1.16 -12.54 -9.53
C ILE A 31 -0.81 -13.97 -9.93
N VAL A 32 -1.79 -14.69 -10.49
CA VAL A 32 -1.60 -16.04 -11.01
C VAL A 32 -1.83 -16.04 -12.53
N PRO A 33 -0.77 -16.20 -13.34
CA PRO A 33 -0.88 -16.18 -14.80
C PRO A 33 -1.92 -17.16 -15.33
N GLY A 34 -2.78 -16.67 -16.23
CA GLY A 34 -3.84 -17.47 -16.85
C GLY A 34 -5.06 -17.75 -15.95
N ILE A 35 -5.07 -17.29 -14.70
CA ILE A 35 -6.22 -17.43 -13.78
C ILE A 35 -6.80 -16.06 -13.43
N GLY A 36 -5.96 -15.15 -12.94
CA GLY A 36 -6.39 -13.82 -12.50
C GLY A 36 -5.46 -13.21 -11.46
N GLY A 37 -5.92 -12.16 -10.79
CA GLY A 37 -5.20 -11.52 -9.71
C GLY A 37 -6.12 -10.83 -8.73
N VAL A 38 -5.61 -10.59 -7.53
CA VAL A 38 -6.29 -9.82 -6.48
C VAL A 38 -5.29 -8.85 -5.88
N ARG A 39 -5.76 -7.63 -5.63
CA ARG A 39 -5.03 -6.61 -4.89
C ARG A 39 -5.95 -5.98 -3.85
N THR A 40 -5.41 -5.76 -2.67
CA THR A 40 -5.99 -4.84 -1.68
C THR A 40 -4.99 -3.72 -1.46
N GLU A 41 -5.49 -2.50 -1.37
CA GLU A 41 -4.68 -1.29 -1.27
C GLU A 41 -5.33 -0.35 -0.26
N ASP A 42 -4.51 0.20 0.64
CA ASP A 42 -4.89 1.25 1.55
C ASP A 42 -3.96 2.46 1.39
N GLN A 43 -4.53 3.65 1.37
CA GLN A 43 -3.73 4.87 1.54
C GLN A 43 -3.53 5.11 3.03
N VAL A 44 -2.27 5.21 3.47
CA VAL A 44 -1.92 5.36 4.90
C VAL A 44 -1.08 6.60 5.15
N VAL A 45 -1.16 7.15 6.37
CA VAL A 45 -0.26 8.17 6.88
C VAL A 45 0.61 7.60 8.00
N VAL A 46 1.91 7.90 7.97
CA VAL A 46 2.86 7.55 9.03
C VAL A 46 2.60 8.45 10.24
N ARG A 47 2.35 7.83 11.39
CA ARG A 47 2.24 8.48 12.69
C ARG A 47 3.41 8.06 13.56
N LYS A 48 3.69 8.82 14.62
CA LYS A 48 4.73 8.49 15.62
C LYS A 48 4.73 7.03 16.09
N ASN A 49 3.57 6.39 16.21
CA ASN A 49 3.40 5.04 16.78
C ASN A 49 2.83 4.01 15.80
N GLY A 50 2.85 4.27 14.49
CA GLY A 50 2.35 3.32 13.50
C GLY A 50 1.81 3.97 12.24
N LEU A 51 0.94 3.24 11.54
CA LEU A 51 0.29 3.68 10.31
C LEU A 51 -1.20 3.87 10.55
N GLU A 52 -1.77 4.94 10.01
CA GLU A 52 -3.21 5.23 10.08
C GLU A 52 -3.81 5.21 8.67
N PRO A 53 -4.81 4.35 8.37
CA PRO A 53 -5.50 4.37 7.08
C PRO A 53 -6.35 5.63 6.88
N LEU A 54 -6.37 6.16 5.66
CA LEU A 54 -7.20 7.31 5.27
C LEU A 54 -8.64 6.92 4.94
N HIS A 55 -8.98 5.63 4.96
CA HIS A 55 -10.34 5.14 4.75
C HIS A 55 -10.65 3.91 5.61
N THR A 56 -11.95 3.67 5.77
CA THR A 56 -12.52 2.55 6.54
C THR A 56 -13.25 1.53 5.66
N PHE A 57 -13.14 1.64 4.33
CA PHE A 57 -13.76 0.68 3.42
C PHE A 57 -13.30 -0.75 3.72
N ASN A 58 -14.24 -1.71 3.72
CA ASN A 58 -13.91 -3.07 4.10
C ASN A 58 -13.09 -3.76 3.00
N ARG A 59 -12.16 -4.62 3.42
CA ARG A 59 -11.28 -5.39 2.53
C ARG A 59 -11.86 -6.78 2.24
N PHE A 60 -13.19 -6.88 2.22
CA PHE A 60 -13.90 -8.11 1.89
C PHE A 60 -14.17 -8.18 0.39
N LEU A 61 -14.24 -9.41 -0.12
CA LEU A 61 -14.75 -9.64 -1.46
C LEU A 61 -16.26 -9.39 -1.45
N TYR A 62 -16.70 -8.49 -2.32
CA TYR A 62 -18.12 -8.26 -2.59
C TYR A 62 -18.49 -9.01 -3.86
N VAL A 63 -19.54 -9.81 -3.77
CA VAL A 63 -20.17 -10.51 -4.90
C VAL A 63 -21.63 -10.08 -4.95
N GLU A 64 -22.15 -9.84 -6.16
CA GLU A 64 -23.57 -9.59 -6.39
C GLU A 64 -24.40 -10.88 -6.26
#